data_AF-A0A957WAM3-F1
#
_entry.id   AF-A0A957WAM3-F1
#
_cell.length_a   1.000
_cell.length_b   1.000
_cell.length_c   1.000
_cell.angle_alpha   90.00
_cell.angle_beta   90.00
_cell.angle_gamma   90.00
#
_symmetry.space_group_name_H-M   'P 1'
#
loop_
_entity.id
_entity.type
_entity.pdbx_description
1 polymer ?
#
loop_
_entity_poly.entity_id
_entity_poly.type
_entity_poly.pdbx_seq_one_letter_code
_entity_poly.pdbx_strand_id
1 'polypeptide(L)' 'AIVRYTNLSAMRQRSLEAGGAHPILKGGANTFFFKGMNGRWRDILSDDELAMYEATKSQVLSLACARWLEQGRAAWHASD' A
#
# COMPACT_ATOMS: atom_id res chain seq x y z
N ALA A 1 -6.25 -5.92 22.52
CA ALA A 1 -5.39 -7.10 22.29
C ALA A 1 -4.97 -7.24 20.82
N ILE A 2 -5.90 -7.32 19.85
CA ILE A 2 -5.60 -7.61 18.43
C ILE A 2 -4.63 -6.60 17.78
N VAL A 3 -4.88 -5.29 17.91
CA VAL A 3 -4.03 -4.23 17.30
C VAL A 3 -2.55 -4.34 17.67
N ARG A 4 -2.24 -4.83 18.88
CA ARG A 4 -0.85 -5.04 19.35
C ARG A 4 -0.11 -6.10 18.52
N TYR A 5 -0.81 -7.09 18.00
CA TYR A 5 -0.22 -8.19 17.24
C TYR A 5 -0.34 -8.01 15.72
N THR A 6 -1.18 -7.09 15.27
CA THR A 6 -1.45 -6.85 13.83
C THR A 6 -0.86 -5.54 13.32
N ASN A 7 0.02 -4.88 14.08
CA ASN A 7 0.81 -3.77 13.54
C ASN A 7 2.03 -4.31 12.78
N LEU A 8 2.52 -3.51 11.82
CA LEU A 8 3.61 -3.91 10.92
C LEU A 8 4.85 -4.40 11.69
N SER A 9 5.26 -3.69 12.74
CA SER A 9 6.45 -4.03 13.51
C SER A 9 6.31 -5.38 14.22
N ALA A 10 5.16 -5.64 14.84
CA ALA A 10 4.88 -6.92 15.49
C ALA A 10 4.85 -8.08 14.48
N MET A 11 4.24 -7.86 13.30
CA MET A 11 4.20 -8.86 12.23
C MET A 11 5.59 -9.15 11.67
N ARG A 12 6.41 -8.12 11.45
CA ARG A 12 7.81 -8.25 11.00
C ARG A 12 8.62 -9.06 12.01
N GLN A 13 8.56 -8.68 13.29
CA GLN A 13 9.30 -9.35 14.36
C GLN A 13 8.94 -10.84 14.45
N ARG A 14 7.64 -11.16 14.42
CA ARG A 14 7.16 -12.54 14.42
C ARG A 14 7.64 -13.33 13.20
N SER A 15 7.71 -12.70 12.02
CA SER A 15 8.23 -13.34 10.82
C SER A 15 9.74 -13.62 10.92
N LEU A 16 10.51 -12.70 11.52
CA LEU A 16 11.94 -12.91 11.78
C LEU A 16 12.17 -14.08 12.75
N GLU A 17 11.38 -14.17 13.82
CA GLU A 17 11.40 -15.29 14.77
C GLU A 17 11.07 -16.64 14.11
N ALA A 18 10.22 -16.62 13.07
CA ALA A 18 9.87 -17.79 12.27
C ALA A 18 10.87 -18.10 11.12
N GLY A 19 12.08 -17.56 11.15
CA GLY A 19 13.11 -17.81 10.14
C GLY A 19 13.10 -16.87 8.94
N GLY A 20 12.30 -15.80 8.98
CA GLY A 20 12.41 -14.63 8.10
C GLY A 20 12.10 -14.88 6.62
N ALA A 21 11.55 -16.04 6.24
CA ALA A 21 11.20 -16.41 4.86
C ALA A 21 12.36 -16.27 3.84
N HIS A 22 13.61 -16.38 4.30
CA HIS A 22 14.80 -16.06 3.53
C HIS A 22 15.01 -16.85 2.22
N PRO A 23 14.61 -18.14 2.08
CA PRO A 23 14.77 -18.84 0.80
C PRO A 23 13.67 -18.49 -0.22
N ILE A 24 12.55 -17.91 0.22
CA ILE A 24 11.39 -17.60 -0.64
C ILE A 24 11.40 -16.12 -1.04
N LEU A 25 11.82 -15.23 -0.12
CA LEU A 25 11.81 -13.78 -0.31
C LEU A 25 13.23 -13.22 -0.25
N LYS A 26 13.64 -12.51 -1.30
CA LYS A 26 14.93 -11.81 -1.35
C LYS A 26 15.01 -10.76 -0.23
N GLY A 27 15.92 -10.95 0.72
CA GLY A 27 16.08 -10.09 1.90
C GLY A 27 15.09 -10.37 3.05
N GLY A 28 14.30 -11.45 2.91
CA GLY A 28 13.42 -11.97 3.95
C GLY A 28 12.37 -10.97 4.47
N ALA A 29 12.02 -11.11 5.75
CA ALA A 29 11.00 -10.28 6.39
C ALA A 29 11.37 -8.78 6.43
N ASN A 30 12.66 -8.44 6.45
CA ASN A 30 13.11 -7.05 6.52
C ASN A 30 12.79 -6.26 5.25
N THR A 31 12.84 -6.90 4.08
CA THR A 31 12.47 -6.28 2.80
C THR A 31 10.97 -6.39 2.55
N PHE A 32 10.34 -7.50 2.94
CA PHE A 32 8.90 -7.71 2.78
C PHE A 32 8.08 -6.69 3.58
N PHE A 33 8.37 -6.55 4.86
CA PHE A 33 7.75 -5.52 5.70
C PHE A 33 8.59 -4.24 5.62
N PHE A 34 8.37 -3.40 4.61
CA PHE A 34 9.25 -2.25 4.36
C PHE A 34 9.02 -1.06 5.32
N LYS A 35 8.15 -0.10 4.97
CA LYS A 35 7.98 1.13 5.79
C LYS A 35 6.62 1.26 6.50
N GLY A 36 5.56 0.63 6.02
CA GLY A 36 4.23 0.70 6.66
C GLY A 36 3.60 2.09 6.68
N MET A 37 3.96 2.95 5.73
CA MET A 37 3.43 4.31 5.62
C MET A 37 2.74 4.48 4.28
N ASN A 38 1.62 5.20 4.29
CA ASN A 38 0.86 5.54 3.09
C ASN A 38 1.46 6.76 2.37
N GLY A 39 1.17 6.88 1.07
CA GLY A 39 1.47 8.11 0.33
C GLY A 39 2.90 8.26 -0.20
N ARG A 40 3.73 7.21 -0.06
CA ARG A 40 5.15 7.24 -0.44
C ARG A 40 5.40 7.48 -1.92
N TRP A 41 4.43 7.20 -2.77
CA TRP A 41 4.55 7.43 -4.22
C TRP A 41 4.77 8.91 -4.55
N ARG A 42 4.29 9.82 -3.69
CA ARG A 42 4.43 11.28 -3.88
C ARG A 42 5.88 11.75 -3.92
N ASP A 43 6.76 11.07 -3.20
CA ASP A 43 8.19 11.41 -3.13
C ASP A 43 9.04 10.57 -4.09
N ILE A 44 8.42 9.72 -4.90
CA ILE A 44 9.11 8.76 -5.80
C ILE A 44 8.78 9.04 -7.25
N LEU A 45 7.50 9.29 -7.55
CA LEU A 45 7.03 9.53 -8.91
C LEU A 45 7.25 10.99 -9.29
N SER A 46 7.76 11.19 -10.49
CA SER A 46 7.86 12.50 -11.14
C SER A 46 6.50 12.99 -11.63
N ASP A 47 6.40 14.28 -11.94
CA ASP A 47 5.17 14.89 -12.47
C ASP A 47 4.68 14.21 -13.77
N ASP A 48 5.60 13.80 -14.65
CA ASP A 48 5.27 13.09 -15.89
C ASP A 48 4.69 11.69 -15.62
N GLU A 49 5.25 10.96 -14.66
CA GLU A 49 4.73 9.66 -14.25
C GLU A 49 3.36 9.77 -13.59
N LEU A 50 3.12 10.86 -12.83
CA LEU A 50 1.82 11.16 -12.26
C LEU A 50 0.80 11.50 -13.34
N ALA A 51 1.17 12.28 -14.35
CA ALA A 51 0.29 12.58 -15.48
C ALA A 51 -0.10 11.31 -16.24
N MET A 52 0.86 10.40 -16.46
CA MET A 52 0.60 9.09 -17.08
C MET A 52 -0.36 8.23 -16.23
N TYR A 53 -0.18 8.22 -14.91
CA TYR A 53 -1.08 7.54 -13.99
C TYR A 53 -2.51 8.09 -14.09
N GLU A 54 -2.68 9.41 -14.05
CA GLU A 54 -3.99 10.08 -14.15
C GLU A 54 -4.70 9.76 -15.46
N ALA A 55 -3.98 9.85 -16.59
CA ALA A 55 -4.50 9.50 -17.90
C ALA A 55 -4.97 8.04 -17.94
N THR A 56 -4.13 7.10 -17.48
CA THR A 56 -4.44 5.67 -17.48
C THR A 56 -5.64 5.36 -16.58
N LYS A 57 -5.67 5.93 -15.37
CA LYS A 57 -6.76 5.76 -14.41
C LYS A 57 -8.11 6.15 -15.02
N SER A 58 -8.17 7.26 -15.76
CA SER A 58 -9.40 7.73 -16.42
C SER A 58 -9.87 6.82 -17.57
N GLN A 59 -8.94 6.11 -18.21
CA GLN A 59 -9.25 5.20 -19.32
C GLN A 59 -9.74 3.83 -18.83
N VAL A 60 -9.19 3.33 -17.73
CA VAL A 60 -9.41 1.94 -17.29
C VAL A 60 -10.40 1.81 -16.13
N LEU A 61 -10.62 2.86 -15.35
CA LEU A 61 -11.53 2.82 -14.19
C LEU A 61 -12.78 3.66 -14.43
N SER A 62 -13.91 3.16 -13.94
CA SER A 62 -15.09 4.01 -13.74
C SER A 62 -14.79 5.10 -12.70
N LEU A 63 -15.56 6.19 -12.75
CA LEU A 63 -15.42 7.29 -11.80
C LEU A 63 -15.54 6.82 -10.34
N ALA A 64 -16.47 5.91 -10.05
CA ALA A 64 -16.66 5.37 -8.71
C ALA A 64 -15.44 4.55 -8.23
N CYS A 65 -14.86 3.72 -9.11
CA CYS A 65 -13.65 2.96 -8.81
C CYS A 65 -12.46 3.89 -8.58
N ALA A 66 -12.28 4.90 -9.43
CA ALA A 66 -11.20 5.88 -9.28
C ALA A 66 -11.29 6.64 -7.95
N ARG A 67 -12.49 7.11 -7.58
CA ARG A 67 -12.73 7.77 -6.28
C ARG A 67 -12.43 6.85 -5.11
N TRP A 68 -12.87 5.60 -5.16
CA TRP A 68 -12.61 4.62 -4.10
C TRP A 68 -11.12 4.29 -3.97
N LEU A 69 -10.40 4.18 -5.09
CA LEU A 69 -8.96 3.92 -5.08
C LEU A 69 -8.19 5.02 -4.30
N GLU A 70 -8.59 6.28 -4.45
CA GLU A 70 -7.90 7.41 -3.80
C GLU A 70 -8.35 7.67 -2.37
N GLN A 71 -9.66 7.59 -2.12
CA GLN A 71 -10.28 8.05 -0.88
C GLN A 71 -10.69 6.88 0.03
N GLY A 72 -10.58 5.64 -0.45
CA GLY A 72 -11.01 4.44 0.24
C GLY A 72 -12.48 4.53 0.65
N ARG A 73 -12.77 4.17 1.92
CA ARG A 73 -14.12 4.20 2.48
C ARG A 73 -14.81 5.57 2.42
N ALA A 74 -14.05 6.68 2.37
CA ALA A 74 -14.63 8.01 2.32
C ALA A 74 -15.35 8.27 0.98
N ALA A 75 -14.95 7.59 -0.10
CA ALA A 75 -15.60 7.71 -1.40
C ALA A 75 -17.07 7.25 -1.39
N TRP A 76 -17.46 6.39 -0.45
CA TRP A 76 -18.82 5.84 -0.40
C TRP A 76 -19.84 6.86 0.08
N HIS A 77 -19.42 7.85 0.89
CA HIS A 77 -20.28 8.92 1.39
C HIS A 77 -20.31 10.15 0.46
N ALA A 78 -19.56 10.15 -0.63
CA ALA A 78 -19.53 11.24 -1.61
C ALA A 78 -20.57 11.08 -2.73
N SER A 79 -21.53 10.17 -2.56
CA SER A 79 -22.61 9.89 -3.53
C SER A 79 -23.98 10.40 -3.07
N ASP A 80 -24.03 11.18 -1.98
CA ASP A 80 -25.23 11.90 -1.51
C ASP A 80 -25.22 13.35 -2.02
#